data_AF-M1CAQ1-F1
#
_entry.id   AF-M1CAQ1-F1
#
_cell.length_a   1.000
_cell.length_b   1.000
_cell.length_c   1.000
_cell.angle_alpha   90.00
_cell.angle_beta   90.00
_cell.angle_gamma   90.00
#
_symmetry.space_group_name_H-M   'P 1'
#
loop_
_entity.id
_entity.type
_entity.pdbx_description
1 polymer ?
#
loop_
_entity_poly.entity_id
_entity_poly.type
_entity_poly.pdbx_seq_one_letter_code
_entity_poly.pdbx_strand_id
1 'polypeptide(L)'
;MPYLKRINTTTTQTYASRTLLFLKEDGSLKPLAIELTREDEQSRIVSNVYTPAETGAEATIWQLAKAYVTVNDSGFHQLVSHW
;
A
#
# COMPACT_ATOMS: atom_id res chain seq x y z
N MET A 1 13.20 -3.59 -0.30
CA MET A 1 12.31 -3.76 -1.46
C MET A 1 13.06 -3.32 -2.71
N PRO A 2 13.43 -4.25 -3.62
CA PRO A 2 14.53 -4.04 -4.58
C PRO A 2 14.30 -2.91 -5.60
N TYR A 3 13.06 -2.66 -6.00
CA TYR A 3 12.74 -1.65 -7.02
C TYR A 3 12.26 -0.31 -6.44
N LEU A 4 11.91 -0.27 -5.16
CA LEU A 4 11.24 0.87 -4.54
C LEU A 4 12.06 2.17 -4.65
N LYS A 5 13.36 2.10 -4.32
CA LYS A 5 14.28 3.23 -4.43
C LYS A 5 14.37 3.75 -5.86
N ARG A 6 14.57 2.86 -6.83
CA ARG A 6 14.71 3.20 -8.25
C ARG A 6 13.43 3.81 -8.84
N ILE A 7 12.25 3.35 -8.42
CA ILE A 7 10.98 3.96 -8.85
C ILE A 7 10.87 5.38 -8.28
N ASN A 8 11.17 5.55 -6.99
CA ASN A 8 11.02 6.83 -6.29
C ASN A 8 12.09 7.89 -6.66
N THR A 9 13.12 7.54 -7.43
CA THR A 9 14.04 8.52 -8.06
C THR A 9 13.49 9.13 -9.36
N THR A 10 12.33 8.66 -9.84
CA THR A 10 11.63 9.25 -11.00
C THR A 10 10.70 10.39 -10.55
N THR A 11 9.88 10.92 -11.47
CA THR A 11 8.79 11.85 -11.14
C THR A 11 7.62 11.17 -10.40
N THR A 12 7.67 9.86 -10.22
CA THR A 12 6.63 9.07 -9.53
C THR A 12 7.04 8.72 -8.11
N GLN A 13 6.04 8.45 -7.27
CA GLN A 13 6.25 7.99 -5.90
C GLN A 13 5.35 6.78 -5.63
N THR A 14 5.94 5.76 -5.03
CA THR A 14 5.23 4.58 -4.57
C THR A 14 5.73 4.15 -3.19
N TYR A 15 4.93 3.30 -2.56
CA TYR A 15 5.29 2.59 -1.34
C TYR A 15 5.35 1.12 -1.69
N ALA A 16 6.13 0.36 -0.93
CA ALA A 16 5.90 -1.07 -0.87
C ALA A 16 4.77 -1.31 0.13
N SER A 17 3.64 -1.82 -0.36
CA SER A 17 2.46 -2.03 0.45
C SER A 17 2.30 -3.48 0.92
N ARG A 18 1.71 -3.65 2.10
CA ARG A 18 1.20 -4.92 2.61
C ARG A 18 -0.18 -4.68 3.21
N THR A 19 -1.15 -5.52 2.85
CA THR A 19 -2.52 -5.43 3.37
C THR A 19 -2.83 -6.64 4.24
N LEU A 20 -3.32 -6.41 5.45
CA LEU A 20 -3.87 -7.46 6.32
C LEU A 20 -5.37 -7.57 6.10
N LEU A 21 -5.83 -8.76 5.76
CA LEU A 21 -7.24 -9.09 5.55
C LEU A 21 -7.70 -10.09 6.61
N PHE A 22 -8.93 -9.94 7.08
CA PHE A 22 -9.60 -10.86 8.00
C PHE A 22 -10.77 -11.53 7.29
N LEU A 23 -10.82 -12.86 7.32
CA LEU A 23 -11.95 -13.63 6.84
C LEU A 23 -13.05 -13.65 7.89
N LYS A 24 -14.19 -13.02 7.57
CA LYS A 24 -15.37 -13.03 8.42
C LYS A 24 -16.14 -14.35 8.30
N GLU A 25 -17.00 -14.61 9.27
CA GLU A 25 -17.89 -15.79 9.28
C GLU A 25 -18.84 -15.82 8.06
N ASP A 26 -19.21 -14.65 7.54
CA ASP A 26 -20.02 -14.52 6.32
C ASP A 26 -19.25 -14.81 5.01
N GLY A 27 -17.98 -15.21 5.11
CA GLY A 27 -17.11 -15.55 3.98
C GLY A 27 -16.46 -14.34 3.28
N SER A 28 -16.80 -13.11 3.65
CA SER A 28 -16.18 -11.92 3.04
C SER A 28 -14.88 -11.50 3.74
N LEU A 29 -13.96 -10.92 2.98
CA LEU A 29 -12.69 -10.40 3.49
C LEU A 29 -12.83 -8.94 3.93
N LYS A 30 -12.43 -8.66 5.17
CA LYS A 30 -12.36 -7.29 5.73
C LYS A 30 -10.91 -6.83 5.80
N PRO A 31 -10.53 -5.69 5.19
CA PRO A 31 -9.22 -5.11 5.42
C PRO A 31 -9.11 -4.58 6.86
N LEU A 32 -8.03 -4.97 7.54
CA LEU A 32 -7.73 -4.56 8.92
C LEU A 32 -6.66 -3.48 9.00
N ALA A 33 -5.64 -3.56 8.15
CA ALA A 33 -4.53 -2.63 8.13
C ALA A 33 -3.82 -2.63 6.78
N ILE A 34 -3.22 -1.50 6.44
CA ILE A 34 -2.28 -1.35 5.32
C ILE A 34 -0.99 -0.79 5.89
N GLU A 35 0.10 -1.53 5.70
CA GLU A 35 1.46 -1.05 5.96
C GLU A 35 2.01 -0.47 4.65
N LEU A 36 2.46 0.79 4.70
CA LEU A 36 3.16 1.45 3.60
C LEU A 36 4.61 1.72 4.00
N THR A 37 5.53 1.08 3.29
CA THR A 37 6.98 1.18 3.54
C THR A 37 7.65 2.02 2.44
N ARG A 38 8.58 2.91 2.84
CA ARG A 38 9.46 3.67 1.94
C ARG A 38 10.87 3.82 2.51
N GLU A 39 11.82 4.20 1.68
CA GLU A 39 13.09 4.75 2.16
C GLU A 39 12.95 6.26 2.38
N ASP A 40 13.52 6.78 3.47
CA ASP A 40 13.67 8.21 3.70
C ASP A 40 14.92 8.78 3.00
N GLU A 41 15.17 10.08 3.16
CA GLU A 41 16.32 10.76 2.55
C GLU A 41 17.67 10.22 3.05
N GLN A 42 17.70 9.63 4.26
CA GLN A 42 18.88 9.01 4.85
C GLN A 42 19.00 7.51 4.51
N SER A 43 18.22 7.02 3.54
CA SER A 43 18.14 5.59 3.17
C SER A 43 17.72 4.66 4.31
N ARG A 44 17.00 5.19 5.32
CA ARG A 44 16.37 4.37 6.36
C ARG A 44 15.01 3.90 5.89
N ILE A 45 14.66 2.67 6.24
CA ILE A 45 13.34 2.11 5.97
C ILE A 45 12.36 2.68 6.99
N VAL A 46 11.34 3.38 6.50
CA VAL A 46 10.25 3.95 7.30
C VAL A 46 8.95 3.28 6.87
N SER A 47 8.22 2.74 7.84
CA SER A 47 6.92 2.10 7.63
C SER A 47 5.87 2.78 8.48
N ASN A 48 4.74 3.11 7.86
CA ASN A 48 3.54 3.59 8.55
C ASN A 48 2.41 2.59 8.35
N VAL A 49 1.64 2.35 9.41
CA VAL A 49 0.47 1.47 9.38
C VAL A 49 -0.78 2.33 9.45
N TYR A 50 -1.69 2.08 8.51
CA TYR A 50 -2.97 2.75 8.41
C TYR A 50 -4.08 1.74 8.65
N THR A 51 -5.10 2.14 9.41
CA THR A 51 -6.27 1.31 9.73
C THR A 51 -7.53 1.93 9.13
N PRO A 52 -8.61 1.14 8.94
CA PRO A 52 -9.88 1.67 8.47
C PRO A 52 -10.37 2.87 9.30
N ALA A 53 -10.77 3.92 8.58
CA ALA A 53 -11.41 5.11 9.13
C ALA A 53 -12.55 5.54 8.20
N GLU A 54 -13.64 6.05 8.78
CA GLU A 54 -14.88 6.36 8.06
C GLU A 54 -15.17 7.86 7.95
N THR A 55 -14.60 8.67 8.85
CA THR A 55 -14.80 10.12 8.89
C THR A 55 -13.48 10.86 9.00
N GLY A 56 -13.53 12.19 8.78
CA GLY A 56 -12.37 13.06 8.96
C GLY A 56 -11.26 12.89 7.92
N ALA A 57 -10.08 13.41 8.25
CA ALA A 57 -8.90 13.33 7.38
C ALA A 57 -8.40 11.87 7.28
N GLU A 58 -8.59 11.10 8.34
CA GLU A 58 -8.21 9.71 8.48
C GLU A 58 -8.93 8.82 7.45
N ALA A 59 -10.20 9.11 7.14
CA ALA A 59 -10.92 8.41 6.07
C ALA A 59 -10.25 8.63 4.70
N THR A 60 -9.86 9.87 4.39
CA THR A 60 -9.12 10.20 3.17
C THR A 60 -7.75 9.51 3.14
N ILE A 61 -7.02 9.53 4.26
CA ILE A 61 -5.74 8.84 4.41
C ILE A 61 -5.91 7.33 4.18
N TRP A 62 -6.98 6.72 4.71
CA TRP A 62 -7.29 5.32 4.47
C TRP A 62 -7.61 5.02 3.00
N GLN A 63 -8.34 5.89 2.31
CA GLN A 63 -8.56 5.77 0.86
C GLN A 63 -7.24 5.88 0.08
N LEU A 64 -6.36 6.80 0.45
CA LEU A 64 -5.04 6.93 -0.16
C LEU A 64 -4.16 5.70 0.09
N ALA A 65 -4.21 5.11 1.28
CA ALA A 65 -3.49 3.88 1.59
C ALA A 65 -3.96 2.73 0.68
N LYS A 66 -5.28 2.57 0.49
CA LYS A 66 -5.84 1.61 -0.47
C LYS A 66 -5.41 1.91 -1.91
N ALA A 67 -5.36 3.18 -2.31
CA ALA A 67 -4.92 3.56 -3.66
C ALA A 67 -3.46 3.12 -3.92
N TYR A 68 -2.55 3.29 -2.96
CA TYR A 68 -1.18 2.78 -3.09
C TYR A 68 -1.10 1.25 -3.20
N VAL A 69 -1.96 0.53 -2.46
CA VAL A 69 -2.10 -0.93 -2.63
C VAL A 69 -2.53 -1.27 -4.05
N THR A 70 -3.57 -0.61 -4.58
CA THR A 70 -4.06 -0.85 -5.94
C THR A 70 -3.02 -0.51 -7.01
N VAL A 71 -2.19 0.51 -6.80
CA VAL A 71 -1.07 0.83 -7.71
C VAL A 71 -0.06 -0.31 -7.75
N ASN A 72 0.33 -0.86 -6.60
CA ASN A 72 1.22 -2.02 -6.55
C ASN A 72 0.60 -3.26 -7.19
N ASP A 73 -0.66 -3.55 -6.87
CA ASP A 73 -1.40 -4.69 -7.42
C ASP A 73 -1.57 -4.59 -8.94
N SER A 74 -1.91 -3.41 -9.47
CA SER A 74 -2.05 -3.20 -10.91
C SER A 74 -0.73 -3.42 -11.67
N GLY A 75 0.38 -2.94 -11.10
CA GLY A 75 1.71 -3.16 -11.68
C GLY A 75 2.10 -4.64 -11.69
N PHE A 76 1.83 -5.35 -10.59
CA PHE A 76 2.06 -6.79 -10.50
C PHE A 76 1.15 -7.58 -11.45
N HIS A 77 -0.14 -7.25 -11.46
CA HIS A 77 -1.13 -7.88 -12.32
C HIS A 77 -0.73 -7.77 -13.79
N GLN A 78 -0.43 -6.57 -14.29
CA GLN A 78 -0.11 -6.38 -15.71
C GLN A 78 1.23 -6.99 -16.14
N LEU A 79 2.25 -6.97 -15.27
CA LEU A 79 3.61 -7.35 -15.66
C LEU A 79 4.02 -8.76 -15.22
N VAL A 80 3.28 -9.40 -14.30
CA VAL A 80 3.64 -10.71 -13.74
C VAL A 80 2.50 -11.71 -13.88
N SER A 81 1.27 -11.34 -13.48
CA SER A 81 0.14 -12.30 -13.52
C SER A 81 -0.50 -12.43 -14.91
N HIS A 82 -0.49 -11.36 -15.71
CA HIS A 82 -1.19 -11.30 -16.99
C HIS A 82 -0.29 -11.57 -18.21
N TRP A 83 0.86 -10.90 -18.29
CA TRP A 83 1.79 -11.00 -19.44
C TRP A 83 2.18 -12.44 -19.78
#